data_AF-A0A924Q003-F1
#
_entry.id   AF-A0A924Q003-F1
#
_cell.length_a   1.000
_cell.length_b   1.000
_cell.length_c   1.000
_cell.angle_alpha   90.00
_cell.angle_beta   90.00
_cell.angle_gamma   90.00
#
_symmetry.space_group_name_H-M   'P 1'
#
loop_
_entity.id
_entity.type
_entity.pdbx_description
1 polymer ?
#
loop_
_entity_poly.entity_id
_entity_poly.type
_entity_poly.pdbx_seq_one_letter_code
_entity_poly.pdbx_strand_id
1 'polypeptide(L)'
;MRLSARAWVIAAVVAVGVAGGAWMFLDRGFLPTVPGAQVVTATTQTITRGEYLARAGDCVACHAAPGGKLFAGGRAMPTPFGDI
;
A
#
# COMPACT_ATOMS: atom_id res chain seq x y z
N MET A 1 48.00 -23.10 10.57
CA MET A 1 47.37 -21.96 11.28
C MET A 1 46.85 -20.83 10.37
N ARG A 2 47.47 -20.51 9.22
CA ARG A 2 47.02 -19.40 8.35
C ARG A 2 45.82 -19.73 7.43
N LEU A 3 45.65 -21.00 7.05
CA LEU A 3 44.53 -21.48 6.22
C LEU A 3 43.19 -21.51 6.99
N SER A 4 43.22 -21.90 8.27
CA SER A 4 42.04 -21.85 9.13
C SER A 4 41.58 -20.42 9.41
N ALA A 5 42.50 -19.50 9.65
CA ALA A 5 42.18 -18.08 9.82
C ALA A 5 41.51 -17.47 8.57
N ARG A 6 41.99 -17.82 7.37
CA ARG A 6 41.37 -17.41 6.10
C ARG A 6 39.95 -17.98 5.92
N ALA A 7 39.73 -19.24 6.28
CA ALA A 7 38.42 -19.87 6.21
C ALA A 7 37.40 -19.18 7.14
N TRP A 8 37.82 -18.80 8.35
CA TRP A 8 36.98 -18.05 9.29
C TRP A 8 36.62 -16.64 8.78
N VAL A 9 37.57 -15.95 8.16
CA VAL A 9 37.31 -14.63 7.56
C VAL A 9 36.29 -14.73 6.42
N ILE A 10 36.43 -15.72 5.54
CA ILE A 10 35.48 -15.94 4.43
C ILE A 10 34.09 -16.29 4.97
N ALA A 11 34.00 -17.20 5.94
CA ALA A 11 32.73 -17.57 6.56
C ALA A 11 32.03 -16.37 7.23
N ALA A 12 32.78 -15.50 7.90
CA ALA A 12 32.25 -14.29 8.51
C ALA A 12 31.70 -13.31 7.45
N VAL A 13 32.44 -13.08 6.36
CA VAL A 13 31.99 -12.21 5.27
C VAL A 13 30.72 -12.76 4.60
N VAL A 14 30.66 -14.07 4.35
CA VAL A 14 29.48 -14.72 3.78
C VAL A 14 28.29 -14.61 4.74
N ALA A 15 28.48 -14.86 6.03
CA ALA A 15 27.42 -14.75 7.03
C ALA A 15 26.86 -13.32 7.12
N VAL A 16 27.73 -12.31 7.11
CA VAL A 16 27.32 -10.90 7.10
C VAL A 16 26.59 -10.54 5.80
N GLY A 17 27.08 -11.01 4.64
CA GLY A 17 26.41 -10.78 3.36
C GLY A 17 25.02 -11.41 3.29
N VAL A 18 24.87 -12.64 3.75
CA VAL A 18 23.57 -13.33 3.83
C VAL A 18 22.64 -12.64 4.81
N ALA A 19 23.12 -12.26 6.00
CA ALA A 19 22.31 -11.55 6.98
C ALA A 19 21.85 -10.17 6.46
N GLY A 20 22.75 -9.41 5.82
CA GLY A 20 22.42 -8.12 5.21
C GLY A 20 21.42 -8.23 4.06
N GLY A 21 21.61 -9.22 3.17
CA GLY A 21 20.68 -9.49 2.07
C GLY A 21 19.32 -9.96 2.57
N ALA A 22 19.28 -10.84 3.57
CA ALA A 22 18.04 -11.29 4.18
C ALA A 22 17.29 -10.13 4.87
N TRP A 23 18.00 -9.26 5.60
CA TRP A 23 17.40 -8.08 6.22
C TRP A 23 16.80 -7.14 5.16
N MET A 24 17.54 -6.84 4.08
CA MET A 24 17.07 -5.97 3.01
C MET A 24 15.84 -6.53 2.26
N PHE A 25 15.70 -7.85 2.18
CA PHE A 25 14.58 -8.49 1.48
C PHE A 25 13.36 -8.76 2.37
N LEU A 26 13.58 -9.00 3.67
CA LEU A 26 12.53 -9.32 4.63
C LEU A 26 12.01 -8.10 5.39
N ASP A 27 12.81 -7.06 5.53
CA ASP A 27 12.36 -5.79 6.08
C ASP A 27 11.42 -5.14 5.05
N ARG A 28 10.14 -4.95 5.40
CA ARG A 28 9.12 -4.37 4.50
C ARG A 28 9.30 -2.87 4.28
N GLY A 29 10.52 -2.37 4.50
CA GLY A 29 10.87 -0.97 4.62
C GLY A 29 10.32 -0.35 5.90
N PHE A 30 10.89 0.81 6.24
CA PHE A 30 10.31 1.74 7.20
C PHE A 30 9.02 2.32 6.61
N LEU A 31 7.92 1.57 6.69
CA LEU A 31 6.61 2.19 6.59
C LEU A 31 6.51 3.15 7.77
N PRO A 32 6.33 4.47 7.54
CA PRO A 32 6.13 5.38 8.64
C PRO A 32 4.93 4.87 9.43
N THR A 33 5.18 4.48 10.69
CA THR A 33 4.10 4.19 11.63
C THR A 33 3.39 5.51 11.83
N VAL A 34 2.24 5.69 11.18
CA VAL A 34 1.39 6.87 11.38
C VAL A 34 0.86 6.76 12.81
N PRO A 35 1.37 7.56 13.76
CA PRO A 35 0.92 7.46 15.15
C PRO A 35 -0.56 7.82 15.17
N GLY A 36 -1.38 6.91 15.65
CA GLY A 36 -2.83 7.07 15.63
C GLY A 36 -3.53 6.51 14.39
N ALA A 37 -2.89 5.66 13.59
CA ALA A 37 -3.62 4.79 12.66
C ALA A 37 -4.62 3.94 13.44
N GLN A 38 -5.90 4.32 13.40
CA GLN A 38 -6.97 3.61 14.08
C GLN A 38 -7.44 2.48 13.17
N VAL A 39 -7.63 1.29 13.73
CA VAL A 39 -8.51 0.30 13.10
C VAL A 39 -9.91 0.90 13.15
N VAL A 40 -10.37 1.46 12.04
CA VAL A 40 -11.70 2.08 11.96
C VAL A 40 -12.74 0.97 11.94
N THR A 41 -13.36 0.71 13.08
CA THR A 41 -14.60 -0.07 13.10
C THR A 41 -15.70 0.78 12.45
N ALA A 42 -16.31 0.28 11.38
CA ALA A 42 -17.38 0.97 10.66
C ALA A 42 -18.65 0.98 11.52
N THR A 43 -18.72 1.90 12.49
CA THR A 43 -19.95 2.20 13.23
C THR A 43 -20.94 2.91 12.32
N THR A 44 -22.23 2.89 12.68
CA THR A 44 -23.26 3.65 11.95
C THR A 44 -22.89 5.13 11.83
N GLN A 45 -22.36 5.74 12.89
CA GLN A 45 -21.93 7.15 12.86
C GLN A 45 -20.81 7.38 11.84
N THR A 46 -19.82 6.48 11.79
CA THR A 46 -18.73 6.55 10.80
C THR A 46 -19.26 6.42 9.38
N ILE A 47 -20.19 5.49 9.13
CA ILE A 47 -20.80 5.27 7.82
C ILE A 47 -21.60 6.51 7.39
N THR A 48 -22.46 7.05 8.26
CA THR A 48 -23.26 8.24 7.96
C THR A 48 -22.38 9.45 7.65
N ARG A 49 -21.30 9.65 8.42
CA ARG A 49 -20.33 10.72 8.14
C ARG A 49 -19.64 10.51 6.79
N GLY A 50 -19.23 9.27 6.49
CA GLY A 50 -18.62 8.92 5.22
C GLY A 50 -19.53 9.18 4.02
N GLU A 51 -20.81 8.80 4.11
CA GLU A 51 -21.81 9.08 3.09
C GLU A 51 -21.97 10.58 2.85
N TYR A 52 -22.09 11.37 3.91
CA TYR A 52 -22.16 12.82 3.80
C TYR A 52 -20.94 13.40 3.07
N LEU A 53 -19.73 12.99 3.46
CA LEU A 53 -18.49 13.48 2.86
C LEU A 53 -18.38 13.07 1.39
N ALA A 54 -18.75 11.84 1.04
CA ALA A 54 -18.71 11.36 -0.35
C ALA A 54 -19.69 12.11 -1.26
N ARG A 55 -20.86 12.50 -0.73
CA ARG A 55 -21.82 13.36 -1.43
C ARG A 55 -21.32 14.80 -1.54
N ALA A 56 -20.79 15.35 -0.45
CA ALA A 56 -20.29 16.73 -0.41
C ALA A 56 -19.05 16.92 -1.31
N GLY A 57 -18.20 15.90 -1.42
CA GLY A 57 -17.04 15.86 -2.31
C GLY A 57 -17.36 15.44 -3.74
N ASP A 58 -18.65 15.31 -4.10
CA ASP A 58 -19.14 14.92 -5.43
C ASP A 58 -18.47 13.68 -6.04
N CYS A 59 -18.12 12.70 -5.20
CA CYS A 59 -17.40 11.51 -5.66
C CYS A 59 -18.23 10.68 -6.65
N VAL A 60 -19.57 10.76 -6.57
CA VAL A 60 -20.51 10.05 -7.45
C VAL A 60 -20.42 10.55 -8.90
N ALA A 61 -20.05 11.82 -9.12
CA ALA A 61 -19.97 12.37 -10.48
C ALA A 61 -19.02 11.58 -11.38
N CYS A 62 -17.92 11.06 -10.83
CA CYS A 62 -16.96 10.25 -11.56
C CYS A 62 -17.09 8.74 -11.27
N HIS A 63 -17.50 8.35 -10.06
CA HIS A 63 -17.57 6.94 -9.66
C HIS A 63 -18.95 6.29 -9.89
N ALA A 64 -19.78 6.81 -10.79
CA ALA A 64 -21.02 6.16 -11.20
C ALA A 64 -21.25 6.24 -12.72
N ALA A 65 -21.53 5.09 -13.33
CA ALA A 65 -22.00 5.03 -14.70
C ALA A 65 -23.43 5.59 -14.84
N PRO A 66 -23.80 6.21 -15.98
CA PRO A 66 -25.17 6.60 -16.27
C PRO A 66 -26.14 5.42 -16.12
N GLY A 67 -27.19 5.56 -15.30
CA GLY A 67 -28.16 4.50 -15.02
C GLY A 67 -27.62 3.31 -14.21
N GLY A 68 -26.35 3.36 -13.79
CA GLY A 68 -25.70 2.33 -12.98
C GLY A 68 -25.98 2.46 -11.48
N LYS A 69 -25.46 1.50 -10.71
CA LYS A 69 -25.47 1.58 -9.25
C LYS A 69 -24.51 2.68 -8.79
N LEU A 70 -24.89 3.40 -7.73
CA LEU A 70 -24.02 4.39 -7.08
C LEU A 70 -22.68 3.76 -6.70
N PHE A 71 -21.59 4.49 -6.96
CA PHE A 71 -20.22 4.07 -6.65
C PHE A 71 -19.73 2.78 -7.33
N ALA A 72 -20.46 2.25 -8.33
CA ALA A 72 -20.01 1.08 -9.08
C ALA A 72 -18.84 1.38 -10.04
N GLY A 73 -18.52 2.66 -10.26
CA GLY A 73 -17.55 3.08 -11.27
C GLY A 73 -18.10 2.97 -12.70
N GLY A 74 -17.20 2.90 -13.68
CA GLY A 74 -17.54 2.68 -15.09
C GLY A 74 -18.04 3.92 -15.83
N ARG A 75 -17.76 5.13 -15.34
CA ARG A 75 -18.01 6.34 -16.11
C ARG A 75 -16.88 6.54 -17.13
N ALA A 76 -17.23 6.48 -18.41
CA ALA A 76 -16.31 6.73 -19.51
C ALA A 76 -15.65 8.12 -19.38
N MET A 77 -14.32 8.16 -19.45
CA MET A 77 -13.56 9.41 -19.50
C MET A 77 -12.95 9.60 -20.89
N PRO A 78 -13.28 10.69 -21.59
CA PRO A 78 -12.80 10.90 -22.95
C PRO A 78 -11.30 11.18 -22.96
N THR A 79 -10.56 10.46 -23.79
CA THR A 79 -9.14 10.72 -24.10
C THR A 79 -8.94 10.84 -25.61
N PRO A 80 -7.81 11.40 -26.08
CA PRO A 80 -7.49 11.47 -27.51
C PRO A 80 -7.42 10.12 -28.24
N PHE A 81 -7.35 9.01 -27.50
CA PHE A 81 -7.23 7.66 -28.05
C PHE A 81 -8.51 6.82 -27.87
N GLY A 82 -9.59 7.41 -27.34
CA GLY A 82 -10.84 6.73 -26.98
C GLY A 82 -11.22 6.95 -25.52
N ASP A 83 -12.35 6.38 -25.10
CA ASP A 83 -12.79 6.43 -23.71
C ASP A 83 -12.08 5.38 -22.85
N ILE A 84 -11.77 5.71 -21.59
CA ILE A 84 -11.35 4.76 -20.56
C ILE A 84 -12.43 4.54 -19.50
#